data_AF-A0A5N3VJW7-F1
#
_entry.id   AF-A0A5N3VJW7-F1
#
_cell.length_a   1.000
_cell.length_b   1.000
_cell.length_c   1.000
_cell.angle_alpha   90.00
_cell.angle_beta   90.00
_cell.angle_gamma   90.00
#
_symmetry.space_group_name_H-M   'P 1'
#
loop_
_entity.id
_entity.type
_entity.pdbx_description
1 polymer ?
#
loop_
_entity_poly.entity_id
_entity_poly.type
_entity_poly.pdbx_seq_one_letter_code
_entity_poly.pdbx_strand_id
1 'polypeptide(L)'
;MRTHTRGAPSVFFICLFCFVSACVTDENPEGMIRFTSANYDSHPMLYFSRAEVAELQRRAAGSHEHVAARLTEAVNTMLSSPLEYLPPWDPKEYSARWNEIYGNNLGALAMFCVLYPENMEARDMAKDYMERMAAQPSW
;
A
#
# COMPACT_ATOMS: atom_id res chain seq x y z
N MET A 1 -6.64 -17.86 -67.12
CA MET A 1 -6.20 -18.32 -65.78
C MET A 1 -6.64 -17.30 -64.76
N ARG A 2 -7.61 -17.63 -63.88
CA ARG A 2 -8.04 -16.75 -62.78
C ARG A 2 -7.16 -17.05 -61.57
N THR A 3 -6.20 -16.17 -61.29
CA THR A 3 -5.36 -16.24 -60.09
C THR A 3 -6.12 -15.64 -58.90
N HIS A 4 -6.66 -16.51 -58.05
CA HIS A 4 -7.24 -16.13 -56.77
C HIS A 4 -6.11 -15.72 -55.80
N THR A 5 -5.83 -14.42 -55.66
CA THR A 5 -5.07 -13.87 -54.54
C THR A 5 -5.99 -13.70 -53.31
N ARG A 6 -6.54 -14.81 -52.82
CA ARG A 6 -7.58 -14.79 -51.76
C ARG A 6 -7.04 -14.74 -50.32
N GLY A 7 -5.72 -14.72 -50.12
CA GLY A 7 -5.10 -14.80 -48.78
C GLY A 7 -4.18 -13.62 -48.38
N ALA A 8 -3.55 -12.94 -49.33
CA ALA A 8 -2.57 -11.90 -49.04
C ALA A 8 -3.16 -10.66 -48.31
N PRO A 9 -4.24 -10.01 -48.79
CA PRO A 9 -4.75 -8.81 -48.13
C PRO A 9 -5.29 -9.10 -46.73
N SER A 10 -5.89 -10.28 -46.52
CA SER A 10 -6.43 -10.71 -45.23
C SER A 10 -5.34 -10.79 -44.15
N VAL A 11 -4.17 -11.32 -44.49
CA VAL A 11 -3.03 -11.42 -43.57
C VAL A 11 -2.47 -10.03 -43.25
N PHE A 12 -2.37 -9.13 -44.25
CA PHE A 12 -1.95 -7.75 -44.01
C PHE A 12 -2.91 -7.01 -43.06
N PHE A 13 -4.23 -7.17 -43.24
CA PHE A 13 -5.20 -6.55 -42.35
C PHE A 13 -5.14 -7.13 -40.93
N ILE A 14 -4.95 -8.44 -40.76
CA ILE A 14 -4.79 -9.05 -39.44
C ILE A 14 -3.50 -8.58 -38.77
N CYS A 15 -2.37 -8.58 -39.48
CA CYS A 15 -1.11 -8.09 -38.94
C CYS A 15 -1.16 -6.60 -38.59
N LEU A 16 -1.78 -5.77 -39.43
CA LEU A 16 -1.99 -4.34 -39.16
C LEU A 16 -2.90 -4.15 -37.94
N PHE A 17 -3.97 -4.92 -37.82
CA PHE A 17 -4.89 -4.85 -36.69
C PHE A 17 -4.21 -5.33 -35.39
N CYS A 18 -3.40 -6.39 -35.43
CA CYS A 18 -2.60 -6.82 -34.29
C CYS A 18 -1.55 -5.78 -33.89
N PHE A 19 -0.88 -5.13 -34.85
CA PHE A 19 0.09 -4.08 -34.58
C PHE A 19 -0.57 -2.84 -33.97
N VAL A 20 -1.69 -2.39 -34.54
CA VAL A 20 -2.45 -1.26 -33.99
C VAL A 20 -2.98 -1.61 -32.60
N SER A 21 -3.47 -2.84 -32.38
CA SER A 21 -3.93 -3.27 -31.06
C SER A 21 -2.80 -3.33 -30.03
N ALA A 22 -1.58 -3.72 -30.41
CA ALA A 22 -0.41 -3.75 -29.54
C ALA A 22 0.16 -2.34 -29.25
N CYS A 23 0.01 -1.39 -30.19
CA CYS A 23 0.44 0.00 -29.99
C CYS A 23 -0.55 0.86 -29.20
N VAL A 24 -1.76 0.36 -28.93
CA VAL A 24 -2.83 1.07 -28.20
C VAL A 24 -2.93 0.62 -26.73
N THR A 25 -2.16 -0.39 -26.30
CA THR A 25 -2.16 -0.81 -24.89
C THR A 25 -1.34 0.15 -24.04
N ASP A 26 -1.93 0.70 -22.98
CA ASP A 26 -1.24 1.48 -21.93
C ASP A 26 -0.48 0.57 -20.93
N GLU A 27 -0.44 -0.75 -21.18
CA GLU A 27 0.26 -1.71 -20.33
C GLU A 27 1.77 -1.65 -20.56
N ASN A 28 2.53 -1.37 -19.51
CA ASN A 28 3.98 -1.45 -19.52
C ASN A 28 4.44 -2.81 -18.93
N PRO A 29 4.77 -3.81 -19.77
CA PRO A 29 5.23 -5.13 -19.30
C PRO A 29 6.60 -5.07 -18.60
N GLU A 30 7.37 -3.99 -18.74
CA GLU A 30 8.63 -3.76 -18.02
C GLU A 30 8.42 -3.12 -16.64
N GLY A 31 7.16 -2.92 -16.21
CA GLY A 31 6.84 -2.42 -14.88
C GLY A 31 7.52 -3.24 -13.80
N MET A 32 8.25 -2.58 -12.90
CA MET A 32 8.96 -3.25 -11.79
C MET A 32 8.02 -3.89 -10.74
N ILE A 33 6.72 -3.64 -10.84
CA ILE A 33 5.72 -4.22 -9.94
C ILE A 33 5.41 -5.64 -10.43
N ARG A 34 5.87 -6.62 -9.66
CA ARG A 34 5.63 -8.03 -9.94
C ARG A 34 4.17 -8.38 -9.65
N PHE A 35 3.51 -9.04 -10.60
CA PHE A 35 2.25 -9.72 -10.34
C PHE A 35 2.49 -10.92 -9.41
N THR A 36 1.95 -10.86 -8.20
CA THR A 36 2.03 -11.94 -7.21
C THR A 36 0.67 -12.64 -7.13
N SER A 37 0.67 -13.98 -7.13
CA SER A 37 -0.55 -14.76 -6.91
C SER A 37 -1.09 -14.52 -5.51
N ALA A 38 -2.40 -14.31 -5.37
CA ALA A 38 -3.01 -14.08 -4.07
C ALA A 38 -2.86 -15.30 -3.14
N ASN A 39 -2.33 -15.06 -1.94
CA ASN A 39 -2.38 -16.00 -0.83
C ASN A 39 -2.99 -15.28 0.38
N TYR A 40 -4.29 -15.50 0.59
CA TYR A 40 -5.09 -14.82 1.62
C TYR A 40 -4.75 -15.25 3.05
N ASP A 41 -3.99 -16.33 3.23
CA ASP A 41 -3.59 -16.84 4.56
C ASP A 41 -2.21 -16.30 5.00
N SER A 42 -1.57 -15.46 4.19
CA SER A 42 -0.27 -14.87 4.49
C SER A 42 -0.33 -13.34 4.56
N HIS A 43 0.12 -12.77 5.68
CA HIS A 43 0.19 -11.32 5.88
C HIS A 43 1.63 -10.87 6.21
N PRO A 44 2.01 -9.64 5.81
CA PRO A 44 1.28 -8.67 4.98
C PRO A 44 1.17 -9.09 3.50
N MET A 45 0.20 -8.52 2.77
CA MET A 45 -0.05 -8.86 1.36
C MET A 45 -0.56 -7.71 0.48
N LEU A 46 -0.69 -6.47 1.02
CA LEU A 46 -1.22 -5.34 0.24
C LEU A 46 -0.17 -4.71 -0.68
N TYR A 47 0.99 -4.35 -0.11
CA TYR A 47 2.07 -3.69 -0.86
C TYR A 47 3.38 -4.50 -0.90
N PHE A 48 3.56 -5.38 0.08
CA PHE A 48 4.73 -6.23 0.24
C PHE A 48 4.33 -7.50 0.99
N SER A 49 5.10 -8.56 0.77
CA SER A 49 4.97 -9.84 1.48
C SER A 49 5.78 -9.86 2.77
N ARG A 50 5.51 -10.85 3.63
CA ARG A 50 6.31 -11.09 4.84
C ARG A 50 7.81 -11.29 4.54
N ALA A 51 8.15 -11.91 3.41
CA ALA A 51 9.55 -12.16 3.02
C ALA A 51 10.32 -10.87 2.71
N GLU A 52 9.61 -9.81 2.32
CA GLU A 52 10.21 -8.52 1.93
C GLU A 52 10.45 -7.58 3.13
N VAL A 53 9.91 -7.90 4.32
CA VAL A 53 10.04 -7.04 5.51
C VAL A 53 11.51 -6.82 5.89
N ALA A 54 12.36 -7.85 5.83
CA ALA A 54 13.78 -7.73 6.14
C ALA A 54 14.52 -6.80 5.16
N GLU A 55 14.11 -6.76 3.89
CA GLU A 55 14.64 -5.81 2.90
C GLU A 55 14.21 -4.39 3.24
N LEU A 56 12.95 -4.18 3.60
CA LEU A 56 12.42 -2.86 3.99
C LEU A 56 13.16 -2.29 5.20
N GLN A 57 13.42 -3.12 6.21
CA GLN A 57 14.22 -2.75 7.39
C GLN A 57 15.65 -2.35 7.01
N ARG A 58 16.31 -3.12 6.11
CA ARG A 58 17.65 -2.76 5.64
C ARG A 58 17.65 -1.44 4.86
N ARG A 59 16.63 -1.18 4.05
CA ARG A 59 16.48 0.09 3.33
C ARG A 59 16.26 1.26 4.30
N ALA A 60 15.42 1.07 5.32
CA ALA A 60 15.19 2.07 6.35
C ALA A 60 16.47 2.43 7.12
N ALA A 61 17.39 1.47 7.34
CA ALA A 61 18.69 1.72 7.96
C ALA A 61 19.79 2.20 6.98
N GLY A 62 19.45 2.41 5.71
CA GLY A 62 20.42 2.76 4.67
C GLY A 62 19.84 3.72 3.64
N SER A 63 19.53 3.23 2.44
CA SER A 63 19.14 4.08 1.31
C SER A 63 17.89 4.94 1.54
N HIS A 64 17.02 4.54 2.46
CA HIS A 64 15.76 5.21 2.79
C HIS A 64 15.75 5.79 4.22
N GLU A 65 16.92 5.95 4.84
CA GLU A 65 17.06 6.49 6.21
C GLU A 65 16.31 7.82 6.40
N HIS A 66 16.45 8.74 5.44
CA HIS A 66 15.76 10.03 5.49
C HIS A 66 14.22 9.93 5.48
N VAL A 67 13.65 8.90 4.84
CA VAL A 67 12.19 8.65 4.87
C VAL A 67 11.80 8.01 6.19
N ALA A 68 12.59 7.02 6.63
CA ALA A 68 12.35 6.34 7.91
C ALA A 68 12.43 7.33 9.09
N ALA A 69 13.36 8.29 9.05
CA ALA A 69 13.49 9.34 10.05
C ALA A 69 12.21 10.19 10.19
N ARG A 70 11.50 10.48 9.08
CA ARG A 70 10.23 11.21 9.13
C ARG A 70 9.10 10.39 9.75
N LEU A 71 9.07 9.07 9.50
CA LEU A 71 8.14 8.16 10.19
C LEU A 71 8.44 8.11 11.68
N THR A 72 9.71 7.99 12.04
CA THR A 72 10.17 7.99 13.43
C THR A 72 9.79 9.27 14.15
N GLU A 73 9.98 10.44 13.53
CA GLU A 73 9.56 11.73 14.08
C GLU A 73 8.05 11.75 14.34
N ALA A 74 7.23 11.41 13.34
CA ALA A 74 5.78 11.39 13.48
C ALA A 74 5.31 10.46 14.61
N VAL A 75 5.88 9.26 14.72
CA VAL A 75 5.54 8.30 15.78
C VAL A 75 6.01 8.78 17.14
N ASN A 76 7.20 9.38 17.25
CA ASN A 76 7.67 9.96 18.51
C ASN A 76 6.78 11.12 18.98
N THR A 77 6.27 11.94 18.06
CA THR A 77 5.28 12.97 18.39
C THR A 77 3.99 12.35 18.94
N MET A 78 3.48 11.30 18.27
CA MET A 78 2.27 10.59 18.73
C MET A 78 2.47 9.94 20.11
N LEU A 79 3.61 9.29 20.33
CA LEU A 79 3.96 8.65 21.60
C LEU A 79 4.18 9.66 22.73
N SER A 80 4.67 10.86 22.42
CA SER A 80 4.84 11.93 23.41
C SER A 80 3.51 12.51 23.89
N SER A 81 2.42 12.34 23.13
CA SER A 81 1.09 12.84 23.50
C SER A 81 -0.03 11.90 23.04
N PRO A 82 -0.09 10.64 23.53
CA PRO A 82 -0.96 9.62 22.94
C PRO A 82 -2.45 9.98 22.99
N LEU A 83 -2.90 10.67 24.05
CA LEU A 83 -4.30 11.07 24.21
C LEU A 83 -4.75 12.14 23.20
N GLU A 84 -3.82 12.88 22.58
CA GLU A 84 -4.13 13.84 21.53
C GLU A 84 -4.32 13.16 20.16
N TYR A 85 -3.57 12.07 19.93
CA TYR A 85 -3.52 11.40 18.63
C TYR A 85 -4.39 10.14 18.54
N LEU A 86 -4.71 9.51 19.67
CA LEU A 86 -5.59 8.36 19.71
C LEU A 86 -7.02 8.76 19.40
N PRO A 87 -7.77 7.96 18.62
CA PRO A 87 -9.17 8.24 18.38
C PRO A 87 -9.99 8.18 19.68
N PRO A 88 -11.00 9.05 19.85
CA PRO A 88 -11.90 8.98 20.99
C PRO A 88 -12.66 7.66 21.03
N TRP A 89 -12.95 7.15 22.23
CA TRP A 89 -13.86 6.02 22.39
C TRP A 89 -15.31 6.43 22.16
N ASP A 90 -15.70 7.65 22.55
CA ASP A 90 -17.06 8.14 22.37
C ASP A 90 -17.33 8.41 20.87
N PRO A 91 -18.29 7.74 20.23
CA PRO A 91 -18.65 7.98 18.84
C PRO A 91 -19.04 9.44 18.56
N LYS A 92 -19.60 10.14 19.55
CA LYS A 92 -19.95 11.56 19.42
C LYS A 92 -18.73 12.43 19.26
N GLU A 93 -17.63 12.11 19.93
CA GLU A 93 -16.36 12.84 19.78
C GLU A 93 -15.63 12.41 18.51
N TYR A 94 -15.62 11.11 18.21
CA TYR A 94 -14.98 10.55 17.01
C TYR A 94 -15.54 11.13 15.71
N SER A 95 -16.87 11.32 15.64
CA SER A 95 -17.58 11.83 14.46
C SER A 95 -17.92 13.33 14.54
N ALA A 96 -17.47 14.04 15.57
CA ALA A 96 -17.78 15.46 15.76
C ALA A 96 -17.18 16.37 14.67
N ARG A 97 -16.13 15.91 13.99
CA ARG A 97 -15.32 16.68 13.04
C ARG A 97 -14.88 15.79 11.88
N TRP A 98 -14.37 16.42 10.83
CA TRP A 98 -13.66 15.70 9.79
C TRP A 98 -12.45 14.96 10.37
N ASN A 99 -12.47 13.64 10.30
CA ASN A 99 -11.66 12.75 11.14
C ASN A 99 -10.66 11.90 10.34
N GLU A 100 -10.34 12.29 9.10
CA GLU A 100 -9.38 11.59 8.24
C GLU A 100 -8.01 11.38 8.89
N ILE A 101 -7.65 12.27 9.82
CA ILE A 101 -6.39 12.21 10.57
C ILE A 101 -6.19 10.85 11.23
N TYR A 102 -7.29 10.19 11.66
CA TYR A 102 -7.19 8.90 12.31
C TYR A 102 -6.70 7.79 11.37
N GLY A 103 -7.27 7.72 10.16
CA GLY A 103 -6.80 6.78 9.13
C GLY A 103 -5.41 7.14 8.60
N ASN A 104 -5.17 8.43 8.35
CA ASN A 104 -3.92 8.92 7.77
C ASN A 104 -2.72 8.64 8.69
N ASN A 105 -2.85 8.90 10.00
CA ASN A 105 -1.77 8.68 10.96
C ASN A 105 -1.57 7.19 11.29
N LEU A 106 -2.64 6.38 11.30
CA LEU A 106 -2.53 4.94 11.52
C LEU A 106 -1.65 4.27 10.47
N GLY A 107 -1.72 4.70 9.20
CA GLY A 107 -0.85 4.19 8.14
C GLY A 107 0.64 4.41 8.43
N ALA A 108 1.00 5.61 8.89
CA ALA A 108 2.38 5.94 9.27
C ALA A 108 2.84 5.13 10.50
N LEU A 109 1.99 5.03 11.52
CA LEU A 109 2.27 4.24 12.73
C LEU A 109 2.44 2.76 12.42
N ALA A 110 1.56 2.18 11.60
CA ALA A 110 1.64 0.78 11.21
C ALA A 110 2.92 0.49 10.39
N MET A 111 3.29 1.37 9.46
CA MET A 111 4.53 1.22 8.70
C MET A 111 5.76 1.31 9.61
N PHE A 112 5.76 2.22 10.59
CA PHE A 112 6.81 2.28 11.60
C PHE A 112 6.93 0.98 12.39
N CYS A 113 5.82 0.39 12.84
CA CYS A 113 5.83 -0.89 13.56
C CYS A 113 6.33 -2.08 12.71
N VAL A 114 6.21 -2.01 11.39
CA VAL A 114 6.82 -3.01 10.47
C VAL A 114 8.34 -2.85 10.42
N LEU A 115 8.83 -1.61 10.40
CA LEU A 115 10.26 -1.31 10.32
C LEU A 115 10.99 -1.52 11.65
N TYR A 116 10.32 -1.26 12.78
CA TYR A 116 10.88 -1.32 14.13
C TYR A 116 10.04 -2.20 15.07
N PRO A 117 9.93 -3.52 14.80
CA PRO A 117 9.06 -4.44 15.54
C PRO A 117 9.43 -4.61 17.02
N GLU A 118 10.66 -4.26 17.39
CA GLU A 118 11.17 -4.23 18.75
C GLU A 118 10.62 -3.08 19.60
N ASN A 119 10.05 -2.03 18.98
CA ASN A 119 9.41 -0.94 19.70
C ASN A 119 8.01 -1.37 20.16
N MET A 120 7.97 -1.94 21.36
CA MET A 120 6.75 -2.47 21.98
C MET A 120 5.72 -1.38 22.29
N GLU A 121 6.18 -0.18 22.67
CA GLU A 121 5.32 0.95 23.01
C GLU A 121 4.52 1.43 21.79
N ALA A 122 5.20 1.63 20.65
CA ALA A 122 4.56 1.98 19.39
C ALA A 122 3.57 0.90 18.94
N ARG A 123 3.93 -0.38 19.13
CA ARG A 123 3.07 -1.50 18.76
C ARG A 123 1.81 -1.59 19.62
N ASP A 124 1.92 -1.34 20.91
CA ASP A 124 0.76 -1.36 21.80
C ASP A 124 -0.13 -0.12 21.59
N MET A 125 0.46 1.05 21.28
CA MET A 125 -0.30 2.21 20.78
C MET A 125 -1.05 1.89 19.49
N ALA A 126 -0.41 1.23 18.51
CA ALA A 126 -1.06 0.86 17.25
C ALA A 126 -2.26 -0.06 17.46
N LYS A 127 -2.16 -1.02 18.40
CA LYS A 127 -3.30 -1.87 18.78
C LYS A 127 -4.42 -1.04 19.39
N ASP A 128 -4.14 -0.21 20.40
CA ASP A 128 -5.17 0.64 21.03
C ASP A 128 -5.84 1.57 20.01
N TYR A 129 -5.05 2.12 19.07
CA TYR A 129 -5.53 2.91 17.94
C TYR A 129 -6.57 2.15 17.12
N MET A 130 -6.24 0.93 16.70
CA MET A 130 -7.11 0.08 15.91
C MET A 130 -8.36 -0.37 16.67
N GLU A 131 -8.24 -0.69 17.96
CA GLU A 131 -9.37 -1.06 18.82
C GLU A 131 -10.39 0.09 18.92
N ARG A 132 -9.89 1.33 19.12
CA ARG A 132 -10.75 2.54 19.17
C ARG A 132 -11.49 2.78 17.85
N MET A 133 -10.83 2.60 16.71
CA MET A 133 -11.47 2.73 15.40
C MET A 133 -12.46 1.58 15.13
N ALA A 134 -12.12 0.35 15.51
CA ALA A 134 -12.96 -0.83 15.30
C ALA A 134 -14.25 -0.81 16.16
N ALA A 135 -14.20 -0.15 17.31
CA ALA A 135 -15.36 0.01 18.19
C ALA A 135 -16.39 1.05 17.68
N GLN A 136 -16.04 1.86 16.68
CA GLN A 136 -16.95 2.89 16.18
C GLN A 136 -18.15 2.28 15.44
N PRO A 137 -19.38 2.74 15.72
CA PRO A 137 -20.57 2.24 15.03
C PRO A 137 -20.65 2.71 13.57
N SER A 138 -19.97 3.82 13.25
CA SER A 138 -19.81 4.38 11.91
C SER A 138 -18.50 5.15 11.87
N TRP A 139 -17.84 5.15 10.71
CA TRP A 139 -16.70 6.03 10.44
C TRP A 139 -17.15 7.32 9.79
#